data_AF-A0AAV0QXQ1-F1
#
_entry.id   AF-A0AAV0QXQ1-F1
#
_cell.length_a   1.000
_cell.length_b   1.000
_cell.length_c   1.000
_cell.angle_alpha   90.00
_cell.angle_beta   90.00
_cell.angle_gamma   90.00
#
_symmetry.space_group_name_H-M   'P 1'
#
loop_
_entity.id
_entity.type
_entity.pdbx_description
1 polymer ?
#
loop_
_entity_poly.entity_id
_entity_poly.type
_entity_poly.pdbx_seq_one_letter_code
_entity_poly.pdbx_strand_id
1 'polypeptide(L)'
;MLFYRDDTQKLLTNVPWLVLRSDQHFVPYFFVMPGFRAELDRLFPDKEAVFQHVGRYLFSPTNRVWGRVARFYDTYLAKAEQRIGLQVRVFYPDKTPASLMLPHILRCMQVYQTSHEGWQETGNGAHNVKALVDIYLLSMCDVLVTSHFSTFGYVAHSLAGLRPWYLQNPGDYEAKRNEPACVRAVSPEPCFHFHPYYDTNSANHGDAAGGGPAPVIMNCEDYEWGFKLANLKY
;
A
#
# COMPACT_ATOMS: atom_id res chain seq x y z
N MET A 1 15.77 -3.55 -16.04
CA MET A 1 16.56 -4.03 -14.88
C MET A 1 16.63 -5.55 -14.94
N LEU A 2 17.82 -6.16 -14.87
CA LEU A 2 18.04 -7.59 -15.19
C LEU A 2 17.37 -8.57 -14.21
N PHE A 3 17.21 -8.21 -12.94
CA PHE A 3 16.61 -9.07 -11.91
C PHE A 3 15.25 -9.66 -12.33
N TYR A 4 14.45 -8.90 -13.07
CA TYR A 4 13.08 -9.27 -13.39
C TYR A 4 12.92 -10.10 -14.69
N ARG A 5 13.98 -10.76 -15.13
CA ARG A 5 13.96 -11.63 -16.32
C ARG A 5 14.11 -13.10 -15.91
N ASP A 6 13.38 -13.99 -16.57
CA ASP A 6 13.41 -15.43 -16.28
C ASP A 6 14.82 -16.04 -16.44
N ASP A 7 15.59 -15.61 -17.44
CA ASP A 7 16.97 -16.07 -17.66
C ASP A 7 17.88 -15.70 -16.48
N THR A 8 17.75 -14.49 -15.97
CA THR A 8 18.51 -14.02 -14.82
C THR A 8 18.09 -14.76 -13.55
N GLN A 9 16.79 -14.98 -13.34
CA GLN A 9 16.29 -15.73 -12.18
C GLN A 9 16.78 -17.18 -12.17
N LYS A 10 16.86 -17.85 -13.33
CA LYS A 10 17.46 -19.20 -13.46
C LYS A 10 18.95 -19.23 -13.13
N LEU A 11 19.68 -18.15 -13.38
CA LEU A 11 21.08 -18.05 -12.95
C LEU A 11 21.17 -17.90 -11.43
N LEU A 12 20.28 -17.08 -10.85
CA LEU A 12 20.23 -16.83 -9.41
C LEU A 12 19.90 -18.09 -8.59
N THR A 13 19.20 -19.09 -9.15
CA THR A 13 18.93 -20.36 -8.42
C THR A 13 20.21 -21.14 -8.08
N ASN A 14 21.31 -20.91 -8.81
CA ASN A 14 22.60 -21.56 -8.55
C ASN A 14 23.51 -20.72 -7.63
N VAL A 15 23.06 -19.53 -7.22
CA VAL A 15 23.81 -18.67 -6.31
C VAL A 15 23.41 -18.99 -4.87
N PRO A 16 24.33 -19.46 -4.01
CA PRO A 16 23.99 -19.86 -2.65
C PRO A 16 23.64 -18.69 -1.73
N TRP A 17 24.11 -17.48 -2.04
CA TRP A 17 23.90 -16.28 -1.23
C TRP A 17 23.44 -15.11 -2.08
N LEU A 18 22.20 -14.68 -1.87
CA LEU A 18 21.64 -13.48 -2.48
C LEU A 18 21.45 -12.40 -1.40
N VAL A 19 22.11 -11.26 -1.57
CA VAL A 19 21.90 -10.08 -0.72
C VAL A 19 21.01 -9.10 -1.47
N LEU A 20 19.81 -8.86 -0.94
CA LEU A 20 18.84 -7.95 -1.54
C LEU A 20 18.74 -6.67 -0.71
N ARG A 21 18.85 -5.52 -1.38
CA ARG A 21 18.53 -4.20 -0.83
C ARG A 21 17.44 -3.57 -1.69
N SER A 22 16.27 -3.36 -1.11
CA SER A 22 15.14 -2.71 -1.78
C SER A 22 14.27 -1.99 -0.75
N ASP A 23 13.66 -0.90 -1.18
CA ASP A 23 12.62 -0.16 -0.46
C ASP A 23 11.25 -0.25 -1.19
N GLN A 24 11.13 -1.15 -2.16
CA GLN A 24 9.96 -1.29 -3.01
C GLN A 24 9.12 -2.52 -2.68
N HIS A 25 7.80 -2.41 -2.89
CA HIS A 25 6.91 -3.57 -2.90
C HIS A 25 6.87 -4.20 -4.31
N PHE A 26 7.91 -4.95 -4.66
CA PHE A 26 8.09 -5.50 -6.02
C PHE A 26 7.29 -6.79 -6.31
N VAL A 27 6.47 -7.25 -5.36
CA VAL A 27 5.66 -8.48 -5.47
C VAL A 27 4.77 -8.52 -6.72
N PRO A 28 4.08 -7.42 -7.12
CA PRO A 28 3.23 -7.44 -8.31
C PRO A 28 3.97 -7.90 -9.56
N TYR A 29 5.27 -7.60 -9.67
CA TYR A 29 6.05 -7.98 -10.85
C TYR A 29 6.19 -9.49 -11.00
N PHE A 30 6.28 -10.26 -9.91
CA PHE A 30 6.42 -11.71 -10.01
C PHE A 30 5.19 -12.40 -10.62
N PHE A 31 4.01 -11.78 -10.52
CA PHE A 31 2.77 -12.30 -11.13
C PHE A 31 2.75 -12.16 -12.66
N VAL A 32 3.63 -11.32 -13.24
CA VAL A 32 3.80 -11.22 -14.70
C VAL A 32 5.03 -11.97 -15.21
N MET A 33 5.81 -12.60 -14.31
CA MET A 33 6.95 -13.42 -14.70
C MET A 33 6.51 -14.87 -14.96
N PRO A 34 6.68 -15.41 -16.19
CA PRO A 34 6.30 -16.78 -16.52
C PRO A 34 6.87 -17.83 -15.56
N GLY A 35 8.12 -17.66 -15.10
CA GLY A 35 8.77 -18.59 -14.19
C GLY A 35 8.15 -18.70 -12.79
N PHE A 36 7.39 -17.69 -12.35
CA PHE A 36 6.78 -17.66 -11.01
C PHE A 36 5.25 -17.74 -11.03
N ARG A 37 4.62 -17.31 -12.13
CA ARG A 37 3.18 -17.11 -12.22
C ARG A 37 2.36 -18.32 -11.80
N ALA A 38 2.67 -19.51 -12.30
CA ALA A 38 1.89 -20.71 -12.01
C ALA A 38 1.85 -21.07 -10.52
N GLU A 39 2.97 -20.93 -9.81
CA GLU A 39 3.02 -21.21 -8.37
C GLU A 39 2.36 -20.10 -7.56
N LEU A 40 2.53 -18.84 -7.96
CA LEU A 40 1.86 -17.70 -7.31
C LEU A 40 0.35 -17.75 -7.48
N ASP A 41 -0.14 -18.17 -8.65
CA ASP A 41 -1.57 -18.37 -8.90
C ASP A 41 -2.16 -19.47 -7.99
N ARG A 42 -1.36 -20.50 -7.69
CA ARG A 42 -1.73 -21.60 -6.78
C ARG A 42 -1.71 -21.18 -5.32
N LEU A 43 -0.67 -20.45 -4.89
CA LEU A 43 -0.49 -20.00 -3.51
C LEU A 43 -1.49 -18.90 -3.14
N PHE A 44 -1.81 -18.01 -4.08
CA PHE A 44 -2.68 -16.86 -3.87
C PHE A 44 -3.82 -16.88 -4.89
N PRO A 45 -4.87 -17.68 -4.69
CA PRO A 45 -6.05 -17.66 -5.56
C PRO A 45 -6.67 -16.26 -5.63
N ASP A 46 -6.77 -15.61 -4.47
CA ASP A 46 -7.11 -14.19 -4.33
C ASP A 46 -5.85 -13.32 -4.48
N LYS A 47 -5.77 -12.56 -5.58
CA LYS A 47 -4.62 -11.70 -5.90
C LYS A 47 -4.59 -10.42 -5.08
N GLU A 48 -5.69 -10.09 -4.41
CA GLU A 48 -5.83 -8.90 -3.56
C GLU A 48 -5.42 -9.13 -2.11
N ALA A 49 -5.07 -10.37 -1.74
CA ALA A 49 -4.77 -10.76 -0.37
C ALA A 49 -3.29 -11.18 -0.16
N VAL A 50 -2.42 -10.97 -1.14
CA VAL A 50 -1.02 -11.44 -1.09
C VAL A 50 -0.27 -10.82 0.09
N PHE A 51 -0.24 -9.50 0.19
CA PHE A 51 0.36 -8.81 1.31
C PHE A 51 -0.39 -9.07 2.60
N GLN A 52 -1.72 -9.20 2.57
CA GLN A 52 -2.50 -9.49 3.78
C GLN A 52 -2.02 -10.81 4.42
N HIS A 53 -1.95 -11.89 3.63
CA HIS A 53 -1.54 -13.20 4.12
C HIS A 53 -0.07 -13.22 4.55
N VAL A 54 0.83 -12.78 3.68
CA VAL A 54 2.28 -12.80 3.96
C VAL A 54 2.61 -11.84 5.11
N GLY A 55 2.03 -10.65 5.10
CA GLY A 55 2.24 -9.63 6.13
C GLY A 55 1.76 -10.08 7.50
N ARG A 56 0.57 -10.68 7.62
CA ARG A 56 0.08 -11.23 8.89
C ARG A 56 0.90 -12.42 9.38
N TYR A 57 1.47 -13.20 8.47
CA TYR A 57 2.35 -14.32 8.82
C TYR A 57 3.71 -13.83 9.35
N LEU A 58 4.33 -12.86 8.67
CA LEU A 58 5.68 -12.39 9.00
C LEU A 58 5.71 -11.37 10.14
N PHE A 59 4.73 -10.47 10.19
CA PHE A 59 4.72 -9.36 11.13
C PHE A 59 3.82 -9.68 12.31
N SER A 60 4.46 -10.12 13.40
CA SER A 60 3.84 -10.21 14.73
C SER A 60 4.48 -9.18 15.66
N PRO A 61 3.71 -8.25 16.24
CA PRO A 61 4.27 -7.22 17.09
C PRO A 61 4.77 -7.83 18.40
N THR A 62 5.90 -7.32 18.91
CA THR A 62 6.38 -7.72 20.25
C THR A 62 5.39 -7.32 21.34
N ASN A 63 5.44 -7.96 22.51
CA ASN A 63 4.58 -7.63 23.65
C ASN A 63 4.62 -6.14 24.04
N ARG A 64 5.77 -5.48 23.88
CA ARG A 64 5.92 -4.04 24.13
C ARG A 64 5.06 -3.18 23.21
N VAL A 65 4.99 -3.54 21.93
CA VAL A 65 4.16 -2.88 20.91
C VAL A 65 2.70 -3.27 21.12
N TRP A 66 2.41 -4.57 21.21
CA TRP A 66 1.06 -5.09 21.36
C TRP A 66 0.35 -4.55 22.61
N GLY A 67 1.05 -4.48 23.75
CA GLY A 67 0.47 -3.93 24.96
C GLY A 67 0.05 -2.46 24.82
N ARG A 68 0.71 -1.66 23.96
CA ARG A 68 0.30 -0.28 23.67
C ARG A 68 -0.92 -0.24 22.76
N VAL A 69 -0.92 -1.06 21.71
CA VAL A 69 -2.07 -1.21 20.79
C VAL A 69 -3.32 -1.62 21.57
N ALA A 70 -3.24 -2.72 22.33
CA ALA A 70 -4.37 -3.25 23.10
C ALA A 70 -4.93 -2.21 24.08
N ARG A 71 -4.07 -1.57 24.89
CA ARG A 71 -4.53 -0.54 25.85
C ARG A 71 -5.23 0.63 25.15
N PHE A 72 -4.67 1.12 24.05
CA PHE A 72 -5.29 2.24 23.33
C PHE A 72 -6.63 1.82 22.73
N TYR A 73 -6.67 0.66 22.08
CA TYR A 73 -7.88 0.12 21.49
C TYR A 73 -8.98 -0.06 22.55
N ASP A 74 -8.69 -0.73 23.67
CA ASP A 74 -9.67 -0.99 24.73
C ASP A 74 -10.19 0.31 25.37
N THR A 75 -9.32 1.31 25.53
CA THR A 75 -9.68 2.57 26.19
C THR A 75 -10.50 3.49 25.28
N TYR A 76 -10.15 3.56 23.98
CA TYR A 76 -10.65 4.63 23.10
C TYR A 76 -11.49 4.12 21.92
N LEU A 77 -11.29 2.88 21.46
CA LEU A 77 -11.83 2.40 20.17
C LEU A 77 -12.83 1.25 20.32
N ALA A 78 -12.70 0.42 21.36
CA ALA A 78 -13.46 -0.82 21.51
C ALA A 78 -14.98 -0.61 21.58
N LYS A 79 -15.43 0.52 22.12
CA LYS A 79 -16.86 0.83 22.29
C LYS A 79 -17.52 1.48 21.05
N ALA A 80 -16.72 1.86 20.05
CA ALA A 80 -17.26 2.47 18.84
C ALA A 80 -17.96 1.42 17.98
N GLU A 81 -19.17 1.75 17.51
CA GLU A 81 -19.91 0.94 16.54
C GLU A 81 -19.17 0.84 15.20
N GLN A 82 -18.51 1.94 14.81
CA GLN A 82 -17.68 2.01 13.62
C GLN A 82 -16.43 2.86 13.90
N ARG A 83 -15.28 2.40 13.41
CA ARG A 83 -13.98 3.05 13.56
C ARG A 83 -13.47 3.48 12.19
N ILE A 84 -13.21 4.77 12.06
CA ILE A 84 -12.64 5.36 10.85
C ILE A 84 -11.19 5.73 11.16
N GLY A 85 -10.25 5.05 10.51
CA GLY A 85 -8.83 5.39 10.60
C GLY A 85 -8.47 6.41 9.53
N LEU A 86 -7.88 7.52 9.96
CA LEU A 86 -7.34 8.54 9.06
C LEU A 86 -5.83 8.60 9.24
N GLN A 87 -5.10 8.24 8.19
CA GLN A 87 -3.66 8.37 8.12
C GLN A 87 -3.32 9.52 7.17
N VAL A 88 -2.71 10.58 7.72
CA VAL A 88 -2.29 11.75 6.95
C VAL A 88 -0.77 11.81 6.87
N ARG A 89 -0.25 11.88 5.64
CA ARG A 89 1.14 12.15 5.33
C ARG A 89 1.23 13.28 4.31
N VAL A 90 1.99 14.32 4.67
CA VAL A 90 2.30 15.45 3.79
C VAL A 90 3.76 15.33 3.36
N PHE A 91 4.01 15.10 2.08
CA PHE A 91 5.37 14.93 1.54
C PHE A 91 6.10 16.26 1.31
N TYR A 92 5.37 17.34 1.06
CA TYR A 92 5.91 18.68 0.81
C TYR A 92 5.23 19.71 1.74
N PRO A 93 5.57 19.70 3.05
CA PRO A 93 4.88 20.52 4.05
C PRO A 93 4.91 22.03 3.72
N ASP A 94 6.01 22.51 3.15
CA ASP A 94 6.16 23.92 2.74
C ASP A 94 5.18 24.35 1.64
N LYS A 95 4.75 23.40 0.81
CA LYS A 95 3.80 23.63 -0.30
C LYS A 95 2.37 23.26 0.07
N THR A 96 2.19 22.58 1.19
CA THR A 96 0.91 21.97 1.55
C THR A 96 0.58 22.26 3.01
N PRO A 97 0.29 23.54 3.34
CA PRO A 97 0.00 23.95 4.71
C PRO A 97 -1.29 23.32 5.23
N ALA A 98 -1.47 23.33 6.56
CA ALA A 98 -2.68 22.81 7.19
C ALA A 98 -3.97 23.49 6.70
N SER A 99 -3.90 24.78 6.35
CA SER A 99 -5.02 25.54 5.77
C SER A 99 -5.49 24.97 4.44
N LEU A 100 -4.62 24.28 3.71
CA LEU A 100 -4.93 23.57 2.48
C LEU A 100 -5.38 22.12 2.75
N MET A 101 -4.64 21.40 3.61
CA MET A 101 -4.93 19.99 3.88
C MET A 101 -6.27 19.78 4.58
N LEU A 102 -6.61 20.60 5.57
CA LEU A 102 -7.80 20.37 6.39
C LEU A 102 -9.11 20.43 5.58
N PRO A 103 -9.37 21.44 4.74
CA PRO A 103 -10.54 21.44 3.88
C PRO A 103 -10.57 20.24 2.92
N HIS A 104 -9.41 19.81 2.43
CA HIS A 104 -9.30 18.67 1.52
C HIS A 104 -9.64 17.35 2.23
N ILE A 105 -9.16 17.15 3.46
CA ILE A 105 -9.51 16.02 4.33
C ILE A 105 -11.01 16.00 4.60
N LEU A 106 -11.58 17.15 4.99
CA LEU A 106 -13.01 17.25 5.31
C LEU A 106 -13.89 16.96 4.09
N ARG A 107 -13.46 17.37 2.89
CA ARG A 107 -14.11 17.00 1.62
C ARG A 107 -14.08 15.49 1.37
N CYS A 108 -12.97 14.82 1.68
CA CYS A 108 -12.89 13.36 1.56
C CYS A 108 -13.80 12.66 2.58
N MET A 109 -13.82 13.12 3.83
CA MET A 109 -14.51 12.44 4.92
C MET A 109 -16.00 12.80 5.04
N GLN A 110 -16.51 13.72 4.22
CA GLN A 110 -17.87 14.27 4.28
C GLN A 110 -18.36 14.57 5.72
N VAL A 111 -17.45 15.10 6.56
CA VAL A 111 -17.60 15.54 7.96
C VAL A 111 -17.32 14.48 9.03
N TYR A 112 -16.04 14.38 9.47
CA TYR A 112 -15.63 14.03 10.83
C TYR A 112 -14.29 14.72 11.18
N GLN A 113 -14.15 15.24 12.40
CA GLN A 113 -12.97 15.96 12.87
C GLN A 113 -11.99 15.00 13.55
N THR A 114 -10.74 14.93 13.07
CA THR A 114 -9.70 14.04 13.60
C THR A 114 -8.61 14.81 14.32
N SER A 115 -8.03 14.21 15.37
CA SER A 115 -6.88 14.71 16.12
C SER A 115 -5.55 14.50 15.37
N HIS A 116 -4.58 15.37 15.64
CA HIS A 116 -3.28 15.46 14.96
C HIS A 116 -2.12 14.95 15.82
N GLU A 117 -1.12 14.33 15.19
CA GLU A 117 0.18 13.92 15.78
C GLU A 117 1.31 14.26 14.78
N GLY A 118 2.50 14.62 15.31
CA GLY A 118 3.55 15.43 14.64
C GLY A 118 4.54 14.74 13.69
N TRP A 119 5.78 15.24 13.67
CA TRP A 119 6.83 14.98 12.66
C TRP A 119 7.49 13.58 12.75
N GLN A 120 7.99 13.06 11.61
CA GLN A 120 8.63 11.74 11.50
C GLN A 120 10.13 11.77 11.85
N GLU A 121 10.59 10.88 12.75
CA GLU A 121 12.01 10.63 13.06
C GLU A 121 12.44 9.17 12.78
N THR A 122 12.94 8.90 11.57
CA THR A 122 13.41 7.56 11.19
C THR A 122 14.76 7.21 11.85
N GLY A 123 14.86 6.02 12.46
CA GLY A 123 16.11 5.52 13.08
C GLY A 123 16.13 5.58 14.62
N ASN A 124 15.10 6.16 15.22
CA ASN A 124 14.89 6.15 16.66
C ASN A 124 14.00 4.96 17.05
N GLY A 125 14.53 4.02 17.84
CA GLY A 125 13.80 2.81 18.26
C GLY A 125 12.49 3.11 19.00
N ALA A 126 12.40 4.22 19.73
CA ALA A 126 11.15 4.63 20.39
C ALA A 126 10.13 5.19 19.40
N HIS A 127 10.57 5.94 18.39
CA HIS A 127 9.73 6.48 17.32
C HIS A 127 9.17 5.35 16.43
N ASN A 128 9.99 4.37 16.08
CA ASN A 128 9.56 3.20 15.30
C ASN A 128 8.50 2.37 16.04
N VAL A 129 8.61 2.24 17.37
CA VAL A 129 7.56 1.59 18.18
C VAL A 129 6.25 2.37 18.10
N LYS A 130 6.28 3.70 18.15
CA LYS A 130 5.06 4.53 18.02
C LYS A 130 4.43 4.34 16.63
N ALA A 131 5.23 4.45 15.58
CA ALA A 131 4.78 4.22 14.21
C ALA A 131 4.15 2.83 14.02
N LEU A 132 4.74 1.78 14.58
CA LEU A 132 4.19 0.43 14.49
C LEU A 132 2.88 0.30 15.28
N VAL A 133 2.76 0.93 16.46
CA VAL A 133 1.50 0.98 17.21
C VAL A 133 0.39 1.61 16.35
N ASP A 134 0.68 2.74 15.72
CA ASP A 134 -0.27 3.47 14.90
C ASP A 134 -0.71 2.67 13.66
N ILE A 135 0.22 1.97 12.98
CA ILE A 135 -0.10 1.06 11.86
C ILE A 135 -1.09 -0.02 12.31
N TYR A 136 -0.86 -0.64 13.47
CA TYR A 136 -1.73 -1.70 13.97
C TYR A 136 -3.08 -1.17 14.45
N LEU A 137 -3.14 0.02 15.02
CA LEU A 137 -4.42 0.64 15.40
C LEU A 137 -5.25 0.98 14.16
N LEU A 138 -4.63 1.53 13.12
CA LEU A 138 -5.29 1.78 11.84
C LEU A 138 -5.78 0.48 11.21
N SER A 139 -5.00 -0.60 11.24
CA SER A 139 -5.42 -1.88 10.65
C SER A 139 -6.60 -2.55 11.38
N MET A 140 -7.00 -2.04 12.55
CA MET A 140 -8.19 -2.46 13.32
C MET A 140 -9.41 -1.55 13.10
N CYS A 141 -9.31 -0.55 12.22
CA CYS A 141 -10.45 0.28 11.81
C CYS A 141 -11.31 -0.42 10.76
N ASP A 142 -12.60 -0.09 10.69
CA ASP A 142 -13.54 -0.66 9.72
C ASP A 142 -13.45 0.05 8.36
N VAL A 143 -13.09 1.34 8.39
CA VAL A 143 -12.86 2.16 7.20
C VAL A 143 -11.51 2.87 7.34
N LEU A 144 -10.75 2.92 6.24
CA LEU A 144 -9.45 3.56 6.20
C LEU A 144 -9.40 4.65 5.13
N VAL A 145 -8.92 5.82 5.53
CA VAL A 145 -8.47 6.90 4.65
C VAL A 145 -6.96 7.02 4.82
N THR A 146 -6.19 6.90 3.75
CA THR A 146 -4.72 6.96 3.80
C THR A 146 -4.20 7.96 2.78
N SER A 147 -3.14 8.69 3.11
CA SER A 147 -2.55 9.63 2.16
C SER A 147 -1.93 8.94 0.96
N HIS A 148 -2.08 9.58 -0.20
CA HIS A 148 -1.44 9.18 -1.43
C HIS A 148 0.06 8.90 -1.22
N PHE A 149 0.61 7.90 -1.93
CA PHE A 149 2.04 7.55 -1.91
C PHE A 149 2.59 7.04 -0.56
N SER A 150 1.76 6.93 0.48
CA SER A 150 2.22 6.58 1.83
C SER A 150 2.31 5.08 2.05
N THR A 151 3.54 4.54 2.08
CA THR A 151 3.78 3.13 2.42
C THR A 151 3.35 2.77 3.85
N PHE A 152 3.32 3.74 4.77
CA PHE A 152 2.74 3.58 6.10
C PHE A 152 1.24 3.21 6.01
N GLY A 153 0.50 3.94 5.17
CA GLY A 153 -0.89 3.63 4.86
C GLY A 153 -1.03 2.26 4.20
N TYR A 154 -0.13 1.92 3.26
CA TYR A 154 -0.13 0.62 2.57
C TYR A 154 -0.04 -0.55 3.54
N VAL A 155 0.89 -0.51 4.48
CA VAL A 155 1.01 -1.58 5.49
C VAL A 155 -0.28 -1.68 6.31
N ALA A 156 -0.84 -0.57 6.77
CA ALA A 156 -2.04 -0.58 7.61
C ALA A 156 -3.25 -1.19 6.88
N HIS A 157 -3.59 -0.69 5.69
CA HIS A 157 -4.77 -1.17 4.96
C HIS A 157 -4.60 -2.59 4.42
N SER A 158 -3.38 -2.98 4.04
CA SER A 158 -3.10 -4.34 3.56
C SER A 158 -3.12 -5.36 4.68
N LEU A 159 -2.63 -5.01 5.88
CA LEU A 159 -2.80 -5.86 7.09
C LEU A 159 -4.28 -6.01 7.46
N ALA A 160 -5.10 -4.97 7.24
CA ALA A 160 -6.54 -5.05 7.45
C ALA A 160 -7.25 -5.88 6.37
N GLY A 161 -6.68 -5.96 5.16
CA GLY A 161 -7.37 -6.50 3.97
C GLY A 161 -8.46 -5.55 3.46
N LEU A 162 -8.30 -4.25 3.70
CA LEU A 162 -9.29 -3.23 3.37
C LEU A 162 -8.84 -2.44 2.15
N ARG A 163 -9.78 -2.16 1.24
CA ARG A 163 -9.60 -1.17 0.17
C ARG A 163 -9.74 0.22 0.80
N PRO A 164 -8.66 1.01 0.96
CA PRO A 164 -8.76 2.34 1.56
C PRO A 164 -9.43 3.34 0.61
N TRP A 165 -9.72 4.52 1.13
CA TRP A 165 -9.83 5.75 0.36
C TRP A 165 -8.49 6.46 0.36
N TYR A 166 -7.89 6.69 -0.80
CA TYR A 166 -6.66 7.46 -0.90
C TYR A 166 -6.97 8.94 -0.88
N LEU A 167 -6.53 9.64 0.18
CA LEU A 167 -6.53 11.09 0.25
C LEU A 167 -5.51 11.62 -0.75
N GLN A 168 -6.01 12.28 -1.80
CA GLN A 168 -5.20 12.80 -2.89
C GLN A 168 -4.33 13.95 -2.41
N ASN A 169 -3.20 14.16 -3.10
CA ASN A 169 -2.42 15.36 -2.88
C ASN A 169 -3.26 16.57 -3.31
N PRO A 170 -3.57 17.53 -2.43
CA PRO A 170 -4.35 18.69 -2.82
C PRO A 170 -3.62 19.56 -3.87
N GLY A 171 -2.30 19.39 -4.04
CA GLY A 171 -1.51 20.09 -5.05
C GLY A 171 -1.74 21.61 -5.00
N ASP A 172 -1.88 22.23 -6.17
CA ASP A 172 -2.52 23.54 -6.27
C ASP A 172 -4.03 23.38 -6.07
N TYR A 173 -4.53 23.80 -4.91
CA TYR A 173 -5.92 23.68 -4.51
C TYR A 173 -6.90 24.21 -5.55
N GLU A 174 -6.58 25.35 -6.14
CA GLU A 174 -7.50 26.03 -7.04
C GLU A 174 -7.61 25.28 -8.36
N ALA A 175 -6.49 24.75 -8.86
CA ALA A 175 -6.47 23.91 -10.04
C ALA A 175 -7.19 22.57 -9.82
N LYS A 176 -7.09 21.99 -8.61
CA LYS A 176 -7.61 20.65 -8.28
C LYS A 176 -8.92 20.65 -7.48
N ARG A 177 -9.57 21.81 -7.34
CA ARG A 177 -10.80 21.94 -6.54
C ARG A 177 -11.92 21.02 -7.03
N ASN A 178 -12.00 20.79 -8.34
CA ASN A 178 -13.03 19.97 -8.97
C ASN A 178 -12.66 18.47 -9.04
N GLU A 179 -11.41 18.12 -8.72
CA GLU A 179 -11.00 16.72 -8.61
C GLU A 179 -11.52 16.12 -7.28
N PRO A 180 -11.82 14.82 -7.25
CA PRO A 180 -12.23 14.14 -6.02
C PRO A 180 -11.10 14.22 -4.98
N ALA A 181 -11.43 14.65 -3.75
CA ALA A 181 -10.45 14.74 -2.67
C ALA A 181 -9.91 13.38 -2.22
N CYS A 182 -10.69 12.32 -2.46
CA CYS A 182 -10.19 10.98 -2.33
C CYS A 182 -10.82 10.03 -3.34
N VAL A 183 -10.07 8.99 -3.65
CA VAL A 183 -10.44 7.95 -4.61
C VAL A 183 -10.43 6.61 -3.88
N ARG A 184 -11.36 5.73 -4.22
CA ARG A 184 -11.38 4.38 -3.63
C ARG A 184 -10.32 3.52 -4.30
N ALA A 185 -9.55 2.79 -3.50
CA ALA A 185 -8.63 1.80 -4.03
C ALA A 185 -9.38 0.65 -4.73
N VAL A 186 -8.83 0.19 -5.85
CA VAL A 186 -9.23 -0.99 -6.62
C VAL A 186 -8.96 -2.27 -5.83
N SER A 187 -7.93 -2.29 -4.99
CA SER A 187 -7.58 -3.42 -4.12
C SER A 187 -6.85 -3.00 -2.82
N PRO A 188 -6.79 -3.86 -1.79
CA PRO A 188 -5.98 -3.67 -0.59
C PRO A 188 -4.47 -3.72 -0.85
N GLU A 189 -4.03 -4.36 -1.94
CA GLU A 189 -2.82 -4.09 -2.73
C GLU A 189 -1.87 -2.93 -2.33
N PRO A 190 -0.66 -3.10 -1.79
CA PRO A 190 0.33 -2.02 -1.81
C PRO A 190 0.74 -1.65 -3.24
N CYS A 191 1.07 -0.38 -3.47
CA CYS A 191 1.59 0.06 -4.76
C CYS A 191 3.08 -0.24 -4.93
N PHE A 192 3.48 -0.77 -6.09
CA PHE A 192 4.87 -0.84 -6.53
C PHE A 192 5.23 0.46 -7.27
N HIS A 193 5.85 1.42 -6.57
CA HIS A 193 6.11 2.76 -7.10
C HIS A 193 7.14 2.80 -8.23
N PHE A 194 8.34 2.27 -7.97
CA PHE A 194 9.47 2.42 -8.89
C PHE A 194 9.83 1.09 -9.52
N HIS A 195 8.90 0.54 -10.29
CA HIS A 195 9.18 -0.65 -11.08
C HIS A 195 10.14 -0.31 -12.23
N PRO A 196 11.02 -1.23 -12.65
CA PRO A 196 11.79 -1.02 -13.86
C PRO A 196 10.84 -0.96 -15.04
N TYR A 197 11.10 -0.02 -15.95
CA TYR A 197 10.28 0.25 -17.14
C TYR A 197 9.80 -1.06 -17.77
N TYR A 198 8.48 -1.27 -17.73
CA TYR A 198 7.82 -2.36 -18.40
C TYR A 198 7.67 -1.94 -19.86
N ASP A 199 8.55 -2.42 -20.73
CA ASP A 199 8.47 -2.09 -22.15
C ASP A 199 7.32 -2.88 -22.78
N THR A 200 6.14 -2.26 -22.82
CA THR A 200 4.96 -2.77 -23.53
C THR A 200 5.18 -2.87 -25.05
N ASN A 201 6.23 -2.24 -25.59
CA ASN A 201 6.52 -2.13 -27.03
C ASN A 201 7.70 -2.98 -27.49
N SER A 202 8.28 -3.81 -26.62
CA SER A 202 9.25 -4.81 -27.07
C SER A 202 8.50 -5.92 -27.82
N ALA A 203 8.63 -5.89 -29.15
CA ALA A 203 8.04 -6.81 -30.13
C ALA A 203 8.49 -8.29 -29.99
N ASN A 204 8.92 -8.72 -28.81
CA ASN A 204 9.44 -10.05 -28.48
C ASN A 204 8.66 -10.74 -27.35
N HIS A 205 7.48 -10.27 -26.98
CA HIS A 205 6.54 -11.08 -26.22
C HIS A 205 5.50 -11.68 -27.17
N GLY A 206 5.84 -12.85 -27.71
CA GLY A 206 4.83 -13.80 -28.13
C GLY A 206 3.86 -14.00 -26.97
N ASP A 207 2.58 -13.77 -27.25
CA ASP A 207 1.49 -14.43 -26.55
C ASP A 207 1.53 -14.38 -25.01
N ALA A 208 1.53 -13.19 -24.42
CA ALA A 208 0.67 -12.97 -23.25
C ALA A 208 -0.80 -12.77 -23.67
N ALA A 209 -1.07 -12.79 -24.98
CA ALA A 209 -2.38 -12.91 -25.61
C ALA A 209 -2.69 -14.35 -26.10
N GLY A 210 -2.06 -15.38 -25.51
CA GLY A 210 -2.31 -16.78 -25.83
C GLY A 210 -2.49 -17.65 -24.58
N GLY A 211 -3.69 -17.60 -23.97
CA GLY A 211 -4.21 -18.66 -23.10
C GLY A 211 -4.27 -18.41 -21.57
N GLY A 212 -5.25 -17.61 -21.11
CA GLY A 212 -5.79 -17.65 -19.73
C GLY A 212 -5.33 -16.57 -18.72
N PRO A 213 -6.15 -16.31 -17.67
CA PRO A 213 -7.04 -15.15 -17.55
C PRO A 213 -6.32 -13.78 -17.48
N ALA A 214 -7.11 -12.74 -17.76
CA ALA A 214 -6.79 -11.32 -17.96
C ALA A 214 -5.96 -10.64 -16.82
N PRO A 215 -5.35 -9.46 -17.04
CA PRO A 215 -4.18 -9.01 -16.27
C PRO A 215 -4.54 -8.67 -14.82
N VAL A 216 -3.87 -9.35 -13.87
CA VAL A 216 -3.96 -9.13 -12.42
C VAL A 216 -3.23 -7.87 -11.94
N ILE A 217 -2.72 -7.07 -12.87
CA ILE A 217 -1.95 -5.85 -12.62
C ILE A 217 -2.77 -4.64 -13.05
N MET A 218 -2.93 -3.68 -12.15
CA MET A 218 -3.60 -2.41 -12.39
C MET A 218 -2.71 -1.24 -11.99
N ASN A 219 -2.91 -0.09 -12.63
CA ASN A 219 -2.31 1.17 -12.20
C ASN A 219 -2.75 1.50 -10.77
N CYS A 220 -1.84 2.06 -9.98
CA CYS A 220 -2.20 2.61 -8.68
C CYS A 220 -3.01 3.90 -8.85
N GLU A 221 -3.91 4.13 -7.91
CA GLU A 221 -4.84 5.26 -7.90
C GLU A 221 -4.22 6.50 -7.27
N ASP A 222 -3.13 6.31 -6.54
CA ASP A 222 -2.44 7.32 -5.75
C ASP A 222 -1.01 7.61 -6.25
N TYR A 223 -0.56 6.87 -7.27
CA TYR A 223 0.68 7.13 -7.99
C TYR A 223 0.58 6.63 -9.45
N GLU A 224 0.59 7.57 -10.40
CA GLU A 224 0.31 7.29 -11.82
C GLU A 224 1.29 6.33 -12.51
N TRP A 225 2.53 6.21 -12.02
CA TRP A 225 3.53 5.31 -12.61
C TRP A 225 3.68 4.00 -11.84
N GLY A 226 2.87 3.80 -10.80
CA GLY A 226 2.90 2.60 -9.98
C GLY A 226 1.89 1.57 -10.44
N PHE A 227 2.18 0.31 -10.10
CA PHE A 227 1.26 -0.80 -10.34
C PHE A 227 1.02 -1.62 -9.07
N LYS A 228 -0.15 -2.23 -8.97
CA LYS A 228 -0.56 -3.09 -7.85
C LYS A 228 -1.39 -4.28 -8.34
N LEU A 229 -1.50 -5.29 -7.50
CA LEU A 229 -2.32 -6.46 -7.78
C LEU A 229 -3.79 -6.17 -7.56
N ALA A 230 -4.65 -6.67 -8.44
CA ALA A 230 -6.10 -6.60 -8.31
C ALA A 230 -6.75 -7.84 -8.92
N ASN A 231 -7.89 -8.27 -8.37
CA ASN A 231 -8.68 -9.31 -9.01
C ASN A 231 -9.44 -8.72 -10.20
N LEU A 232 -9.66 -9.54 -11.21
CA LEU A 232 -10.54 -9.17 -12.31
C LEU A 232 -11.96 -8.98 -11.78
N LYS A 233 -12.58 -7.86 -12.16
CA LYS A 233 -14.03 -7.72 -12.04
C LYS A 233 -14.66 -8.59 -13.14
N TYR A 234 -15.34 -9.66 -12.75
CA TYR A 234 -16.29 -10.35 -13.63
C TYR A 234 -17.61 -9.55 -13.69
#